data_AF-A0A1W2DWX4-F1
#
_entry.id   AF-A0A1W2DWX4-F1
#
_cell.length_a   1.000
_cell.length_b   1.000
_cell.length_c   1.000
_cell.angle_alpha   90.00
_cell.angle_beta   90.00
_cell.angle_gamma   90.00
#
_symmetry.space_group_name_H-M   'P 1'
#
loop_
_entity.id
_entity.type
_entity.pdbx_description
1 polymer ?
#
loop_
_entity_poly.entity_id
_entity_poly.type
_entity_poly.pdbx_seq_one_letter_code
_entity_poly.pdbx_strand_id
1 'polypeptide(L)' 'MHDPARLAAMLLADGYVIVDNAVPTELITALEAELAPRFVATPFCEGGFYGARTKRFGALLRRSRHIGVTTRK' A
#
# COMPACT_ATOMS: atom_id res chain seq x y z
N MET A 1 -9.55 6.59 -17.56
CA MET A 1 -10.31 5.91 -16.50
C MET A 1 -10.14 4.43 -16.73
N HIS A 2 -9.70 3.67 -15.72
CA HIS A 2 -9.48 2.23 -15.86
C HIS A 2 -10.80 1.50 -16.09
N ASP A 3 -10.79 0.43 -16.88
CA ASP A 3 -11.93 -0.47 -17.06
C ASP A 3 -11.89 -1.57 -15.99
N PRO A 4 -12.76 -1.53 -14.95
CA PRO A 4 -12.70 -2.49 -13.86
C PRO A 4 -13.02 -3.92 -14.30
N ALA A 5 -13.88 -4.11 -15.31
CA ALA A 5 -14.27 -5.44 -15.77
C ALA A 5 -13.09 -6.12 -16.48
N ARG A 6 -12.37 -5.37 -17.32
CA ARG A 6 -11.14 -5.86 -17.95
C ARG A 6 -10.06 -6.16 -16.91
N LEU A 7 -9.83 -5.27 -15.94
CA LEU A 7 -8.82 -5.49 -14.89
C LEU A 7 -9.15 -6.73 -14.05
N ALA A 8 -10.43 -6.93 -13.71
CA ALA A 8 -10.88 -8.12 -12.98
C ALA A 8 -10.68 -9.40 -13.80
N ALA A 9 -10.97 -9.38 -15.10
CA ALA A 9 -10.73 -10.52 -15.99
C ALA A 9 -9.24 -10.88 -16.07
N MET A 10 -8.35 -9.87 -16.18
CA MET A 10 -6.90 -10.08 -16.15
C MET A 10 -6.43 -10.64 -14.82
N LEU A 11 -6.91 -10.11 -13.69
CA LEU A 11 -6.58 -10.61 -12.36
C LEU A 11 -7.01 -12.08 -12.19
N LEU A 12 -8.19 -12.45 -12.69
CA LEU A 12 -8.69 -13.83 -12.65
C LEU A 12 -7.85 -14.77 -13.51
N ALA A 13 -7.39 -14.32 -14.68
CA ALA A 13 -6.60 -15.13 -15.60
C ALA A 13 -5.14 -15.30 -15.14
N ASP A 14 -4.51 -14.22 -14.70
CA ASP A 14 -3.06 -14.14 -14.49
C ASP A 14 -2.65 -14.18 -13.00
N GLY A 15 -3.62 -14.05 -12.08
CA GLY A 15 -3.38 -13.99 -10.63
C GLY A 15 -2.83 -12.63 -10.15
N TYR A 16 -2.57 -11.69 -11.05
CA TYR A 16 -2.21 -10.30 -10.75
C TYR A 16 -2.60 -9.37 -11.91
N VAL A 17 -2.68 -8.06 -11.63
CA VAL A 17 -2.79 -7.03 -12.66
C VAL A 17 -2.10 -5.75 -12.17
N ILE A 18 -1.39 -5.06 -13.07
CA ILE A 18 -0.79 -3.75 -12.78
C ILE A 18 -1.78 -2.68 -13.23
N VAL A 19 -2.07 -1.74 -12.33
CA VAL A 19 -2.96 -0.60 -12.60
C VAL A 19 -2.12 0.67 -12.59
N ASP A 20 -1.75 1.14 -13.78
CA ASP A 20 -0.96 2.36 -13.91
C ASP A 20 -1.74 3.58 -13.44
N ASN A 21 -1.09 4.51 -12.75
CA ASN A 21 -1.71 5.75 -12.28
C ASN A 21 -2.98 5.52 -11.44
N ALA A 22 -2.99 4.47 -10.60
CA ALA A 22 -4.13 4.14 -9.73
C ALA A 22 -4.50 5.28 -8.77
N VAL A 23 -3.51 6.09 -8.40
CA VAL A 23 -3.68 7.31 -7.60
C VAL A 23 -2.74 8.41 -8.10
N PRO A 24 -3.01 9.70 -7.80
CA PRO A 24 -2.10 10.79 -8.11
C PRO A 24 -0.76 10.64 -7.38
N THR A 25 0.34 11.03 -8.02
CA THR A 25 1.70 10.95 -7.44
C THR A 25 1.80 11.78 -6.16
N GLU A 26 1.09 12.91 -6.09
CA GLU A 26 1.08 13.82 -4.94
C GLU A 26 0.55 13.13 -3.68
N LEU A 27 -0.41 12.21 -3.84
CA LEU A 27 -0.91 11.41 -2.72
C LEU A 27 0.17 10.46 -2.19
N ILE A 28 0.95 9.83 -3.08
CA ILE A 28 2.05 8.94 -2.69
C ILE A 28 3.13 9.73 -1.93
N THR A 29 3.53 10.90 -2.45
CA THR A 29 4.53 11.77 -1.79
C THR A 29 4.05 12.23 -0.41
N ALA A 30 2.76 12.60 -0.28
CA ALA A 30 2.20 12.99 1.01
C ALA A 30 2.19 11.83 2.02
N LEU A 31 1.84 10.62 1.58
CA LEU A 31 1.88 9.41 2.41
C LEU A 31 3.30 9.07 2.86
N GLU A 32 4.28 9.14 1.95
CA GLU A 32 5.68 8.88 2.26
C GLU A 32 6.18 9.83 3.35
N ALA A 33 5.94 11.15 3.20
CA ALA A 33 6.37 12.15 4.18
C ALA A 33 5.72 11.93 5.56
N GLU A 34 4.44 11.57 5.61
CA GLU A 34 3.72 11.32 6.88
C GLU A 34 4.18 10.04 7.58
N LEU A 35 4.50 8.99 6.81
CA LEU A 35 4.84 7.67 7.34
C LEU A 35 6.33 7.48 7.60
N ALA A 36 7.21 8.23 6.92
CA ALA A 36 8.66 8.08 6.99
C ALA A 36 9.23 8.10 8.42
N PRO A 37 8.86 9.03 9.32
CA PRO A 37 9.42 9.04 10.68
C PRO A 37 9.15 7.75 11.45
N ARG A 38 7.95 7.19 11.28
CA ARG A 38 7.56 5.92 11.94
C ARG A 38 8.23 4.72 11.30
N PHE A 39 8.35 4.71 9.97
CA PHE A 39 9.06 3.66 9.26
C PHE A 39 10.55 3.60 9.64
N VAL A 40 11.21 4.76 9.73
CA VAL A 40 12.61 4.87 10.17
C VAL A 40 12.77 4.31 11.58
N ALA A 41 11.87 4.66 12.51
CA ALA A 41 11.87 4.17 13.88
C ALA A 41 11.47 2.68 14.03
N THR A 42 10.90 2.05 12.98
CA THR A 42 10.49 0.64 13.03
C THR A 42 11.75 -0.25 13.03
N PRO A 43 11.90 -1.18 13.98
CA PRO A 43 13.00 -2.16 13.95
C PRO A 43 12.92 -3.07 12.73
N PHE A 44 14.03 -3.71 12.38
CA PHE A 44 14.00 -4.78 11.38
C PHE A 44 13.20 -5.98 11.92
N CYS A 45 12.56 -6.70 11.00
CA CYS A 45 11.86 -7.93 11.34
C CYS A 45 12.85 -9.00 11.80
N GLU A 46 12.39 -9.87 12.68
CA GLU A 46 13.16 -11.02 13.16
C GLU A 46 12.58 -12.33 12.60
N GLY A 47 13.42 -13.38 12.57
CA GLY A 47 13.05 -14.71 12.09
C GLY A 47 13.17 -14.93 10.58
N GLY A 48 13.33 -16.19 10.18
CA GLY A 48 13.61 -16.59 8.79
C GLY A 48 12.47 -16.31 7.79
N PHE A 49 11.26 -16.07 8.28
CA PHE A 49 10.08 -15.85 7.43
C PHE A 49 9.96 -14.39 6.94
N TYR A 50 10.31 -13.42 7.78
CA TYR A 50 10.08 -12.00 7.51
C TYR A 50 11.27 -11.29 6.85
N GLY A 51 12.43 -11.96 6.85
CA GLY A 51 13.69 -11.44 6.33
C GLY A 51 14.28 -10.38 7.26
N ALA A 52 15.47 -10.65 7.79
CA ALA A 52 16.16 -9.79 8.76
C ALA A 52 16.54 -8.38 8.24
N ARG A 53 16.29 -8.11 6.95
CA ARG A 53 16.57 -6.84 6.27
C ARG A 53 15.30 -6.06 5.91
N THR A 54 14.13 -6.55 6.32
CA THR A 54 12.84 -5.92 6.01
C THR A 54 12.31 -5.17 7.23
N LYS A 55 11.67 -4.01 7.03
CA LYS A 55 10.86 -3.33 8.05
C LYS A 55 9.38 -3.41 7.66
N ARG A 56 8.51 -3.71 8.62
CA ARG A 56 7.05 -3.75 8.44
C ARG A 56 6.37 -3.09 9.62
N PHE A 57 5.42 -2.19 9.37
CA PHE A 57 4.58 -1.61 10.42
C PHE A 57 3.13 -1.51 9.93
N GLY A 58 2.17 -1.82 10.82
CA GLY A 58 0.75 -1.92 10.47
C GLY A 58 -0.06 -0.67 10.80
N ALA A 59 -1.37 -0.84 11.00
CA ALA A 59 -2.34 0.16 11.48
C ALA A 59 -2.17 1.55 10.82
N LEU A 60 -2.11 1.56 9.49
CA LEU A 60 -1.93 2.75 8.67
C LEU A 60 -3.13 3.70 8.74
N LEU A 61 -4.36 3.17 8.83
CA LEU A 61 -5.61 3.95 8.99
C LEU A 61 -5.60 4.89 10.21
N ARG A 62 -4.94 4.49 11.31
CA ARG A 62 -4.79 5.33 12.51
C ARG A 62 -3.65 6.35 12.38
N ARG A 63 -2.73 6.12 11.44
CA ARG A 63 -1.45 6.81 11.33
C ARG A 63 -1.39 7.82 10.20
N SER A 64 -2.36 7.78 9.27
CA SER A 64 -2.43 8.68 8.14
C SER A 64 -3.85 9.17 7.88
N ARG A 65 -4.01 10.49 7.76
CA ARG A 65 -5.27 11.11 7.32
C ARG A 65 -5.55 10.91 5.83
N HIS A 66 -4.51 10.61 5.04
CA HIS A 66 -4.61 10.36 3.61
C HIS A 66 -5.08 8.93 3.31
N ILE A 67 -5.00 8.03 4.30
CA ILE A 67 -5.51 6.66 4.21
C ILE A 67 -6.92 6.66 4.80
N GLY A 68 -7.89 6.94 3.94
CA GLY A 68 -9.31 6.99 4.28
C GLY A 68 -10.05 5.66 4.04
N VAL A 69 -11.06 5.41 4.87
CA VAL A 69 -12.04 4.34 4.70
C VAL A 69 -12.91 4.64 3.48
N THR A 70 -12.85 3.76 2.46
CA THR A 70 -13.95 3.62 1.50
C THR A 70 -14.87 2.54 2.05
N THR A 71 -15.76 2.88 2.99
CA THR A 71 -16.93 2.05 3.24
C THR A 71 -17.96 2.43 2.19
N ARG A 72 -18.01 1.66 1.10
CA ARG A 72 -19.29 1.42 0.44
C ARG A 72 -19.84 0.12 1.03
N LYS A 73 -21.03 0.21 1.63
CA LYS A 73 -21.90 -0.94 1.87
C LYS A 73 -22.31 -1.53 0.52
#